data_AF-A0A4Y7QG14-F1
#
_entry.id   AF-A0A4Y7QG14-F1
#
_cell.length_a   1.000
_cell.length_b   1.000
_cell.length_c   1.000
_cell.angle_alpha   90.00
_cell.angle_beta   90.00
_cell.angle_gamma   90.00
#
_symmetry.space_group_name_H-M   'P 1'
#
loop_
_entity.id
_entity.type
_entity.pdbx_description
1 polymer ?
#
loop_
_entity_poly.entity_id
_entity_poly.type
_entity_poly.pdbx_seq_one_letter_code
_entity_poly.pdbx_strand_id
1 'polypeptide(L)'
;MVVPLFLGSTTTLTVEYPADANVPDDLRLDGNQRAIMLEYLDGEMLLPSNATVDATSKALQYMNEIHSLGIQHGDVHHFGCRDGTPRNLMILKDGDVRWIDFEHSRKGVKDEDLDMEQRLVDELLGPTGLLWTTRKKFAFLVIRKRN
;
A
#
# COMPACT_ATOMS: atom_id res chain seq x y z
N MET A 1 1.89 18.87 16.64
CA MET A 1 0.84 18.37 15.74
C MET A 1 -0.01 17.44 16.59
N VAL A 2 -1.22 17.85 16.95
CA VAL A 2 -2.10 17.09 17.85
C VAL A 2 -2.93 16.15 16.97
N VAL A 3 -2.80 14.86 17.22
CA VAL A 3 -3.44 13.79 16.44
C VAL A 3 -4.78 13.45 17.12
N PRO A 4 -5.87 13.18 16.39
CA PRO A 4 -7.13 12.75 16.99
C PRO A 4 -6.93 11.52 17.90
N LEU A 5 -7.57 11.55 19.07
CA LEU A 5 -7.56 10.44 20.02
C LEU A 5 -8.72 9.50 19.68
N PHE A 6 -8.37 8.28 19.29
CA PHE A 6 -9.33 7.22 19.06
C PHE A 6 -9.55 6.47 20.38
N LEU A 7 -10.63 6.79 21.08
CA LEU A 7 -11.03 6.09 22.31
C LEU A 7 -12.06 5.03 21.92
N GLY A 8 -11.71 3.75 22.02
CA GLY A 8 -12.62 2.71 21.59
C GLY A 8 -12.19 1.29 21.85
N SER A 9 -13.14 0.39 21.63
CA SER A 9 -12.97 -1.05 21.54
C SER A 9 -13.22 -1.50 20.09
N THR A 10 -12.97 -2.77 19.77
CA THR A 10 -13.31 -3.36 18.46
C THR A 10 -14.81 -3.31 18.14
N THR A 11 -15.66 -2.94 19.11
CA THR A 11 -17.12 -2.87 18.98
C THR A 11 -17.66 -1.43 18.92
N THR A 12 -16.93 -0.46 19.46
CA THR A 12 -17.30 0.96 19.49
C THR A 12 -16.05 1.83 19.38
N LEU A 13 -15.96 2.62 18.32
CA LEU A 13 -14.91 3.63 18.17
C LEU A 13 -15.56 5.01 18.19
N THR A 14 -15.20 5.82 19.18
CA THR A 14 -15.62 7.22 19.27
C THR A 14 -14.39 8.09 19.03
N VAL A 15 -14.50 8.99 18.05
CA VAL A 15 -13.43 9.92 17.72
C VAL A 15 -13.64 11.17 18.55
N GLU A 16 -12.70 11.47 19.44
CA GLU A 16 -12.69 12.73 20.18
C GLU A 16 -11.67 13.66 19.55
N TYR A 17 -12.12 14.86 19.20
CA TYR A 17 -11.29 15.94 18.75
C TYR A 17 -11.05 16.89 19.93
N PRO A 18 -9.83 16.96 20.48
CA PRO A 18 -9.46 17.96 21.48
C PRO A 18 -9.81 19.38 21.03
N ALA A 19 -10.03 20.30 21.97
CA ALA A 19 -10.40 21.69 21.66
C ALA A 19 -9.35 22.41 20.79
N ASP A 20 -8.10 21.94 20.78
CA ASP A 20 -6.98 22.43 19.98
C ASP A 20 -6.70 21.58 18.73
N ALA A 21 -7.58 20.63 18.38
CA ALA A 21 -7.45 19.82 17.18
C ALA A 21 -7.55 20.69 15.91
N ASN A 22 -6.48 20.69 15.11
CA ASN A 22 -6.41 21.41 13.84
C ASN A 22 -7.04 20.60 12.68
N VAL A 23 -8.24 20.05 12.92
CA VAL A 23 -9.02 19.32 11.92
C VAL A 23 -10.29 20.14 11.63
N PRO A 24 -10.47 20.63 10.39
CA PRO A 24 -11.68 21.34 9.97
C PRO A 24 -12.96 20.57 10.32
N ASP A 25 -14.00 21.27 10.77
CA ASP A 25 -15.23 20.64 11.27
C ASP A 25 -15.92 19.74 10.22
N ASP A 26 -15.79 20.07 8.94
CA ASP A 26 -16.31 19.30 7.80
C ASP A 26 -15.52 18.02 7.49
N LEU A 27 -14.31 17.89 8.03
CA LEU A 27 -13.46 16.70 7.93
C LEU A 27 -13.46 15.86 9.21
N ARG A 28 -14.23 16.27 10.22
CA ARG A 28 -14.37 15.49 11.46
C ARG A 28 -15.29 14.30 11.23
N LEU A 29 -14.84 13.13 11.68
CA LEU A 29 -15.64 11.92 11.70
C LEU A 29 -16.77 12.07 12.72
N ASP A 30 -18.01 11.86 12.32
CA ASP A 30 -19.20 11.94 13.18
C ASP A 30 -19.91 10.57 13.29
N GLY A 31 -20.61 10.36 14.41
CA GLY A 31 -21.37 9.12 14.65
C GLY A 31 -20.51 7.88 14.95
N ASN A 32 -21.13 6.70 14.85
CA ASN A 32 -20.50 5.42 15.18
C ASN A 32 -19.46 5.02 14.14
N GLN A 33 -18.19 5.04 14.53
CA GLN A 33 -17.12 4.56 13.66
C GLN A 33 -16.92 3.05 13.83
N ARG A 34 -16.51 2.39 12.74
CA ARG A 34 -16.04 1.00 12.75
C ARG A 34 -14.53 1.03 12.62
N ALA A 35 -13.83 0.46 13.58
CA ALA A 35 -12.40 0.24 13.49
C ALA A 35 -12.11 -1.25 13.53
N ILE A 36 -11.05 -1.64 12.83
CA ILE A 36 -10.46 -2.97 12.95
C ILE A 36 -9.06 -2.75 13.49
N MET A 37 -8.76 -3.38 14.63
CA MET A 37 -7.40 -3.46 15.13
C MET A 37 -6.72 -4.62 14.40
N LEU A 38 -5.67 -4.31 13.65
CA LEU A 38 -4.87 -5.29 12.93
C LEU A 38 -3.60 -5.59 13.71
N GLU A 39 -3.00 -6.75 13.43
CA GLU A 39 -1.65 -7.06 13.88
C GLU A 39 -0.66 -6.01 13.37
N TYR A 40 0.28 -5.64 14.22
CA TYR A 40 1.36 -4.75 13.80
C TYR A 40 2.33 -5.49 12.87
N LEU A 41 2.43 -5.02 11.63
CA LEU A 41 3.41 -5.52 10.66
C LEU A 41 4.73 -4.76 10.84
N ASP A 42 5.75 -5.44 11.35
CA ASP A 42 7.09 -4.85 11.53
C ASP A 42 7.85 -4.82 10.20
N GLY A 43 7.76 -3.70 9.50
CA GLY A 43 8.33 -3.52 8.18
C GLY A 43 8.26 -2.08 7.68
N GLU A 44 8.53 -1.91 6.39
CA GLU A 44 8.43 -0.63 5.68
C GLU A 44 7.73 -0.80 4.34
N MET A 45 7.22 0.28 3.77
CA MET A 45 6.61 0.24 2.43
C MET A 45 7.66 -0.17 1.38
N LEU A 46 7.23 -0.89 0.34
CA LEU A 46 8.07 -1.12 -0.83
C LEU A 46 8.26 0.20 -1.58
N LEU A 47 9.49 0.68 -1.63
CA LEU A 47 9.90 1.91 -2.29
C LEU A 47 10.93 1.59 -3.40
N PRO A 48 11.10 2.46 -4.42
CA PRO A 48 12.17 2.28 -5.38
C PRO A 48 13.57 2.13 -4.75
N SER A 49 13.82 2.76 -3.59
CA SER A 49 15.12 2.73 -2.89
C SER A 49 15.42 1.43 -2.15
N ASN A 50 14.41 0.73 -1.62
CA ASN A 50 14.58 -0.55 -0.91
C ASN A 50 14.19 -1.77 -1.75
N ALA A 51 13.65 -1.56 -2.96
CA ALA A 51 13.28 -2.63 -3.87
C ALA A 51 14.44 -3.59 -4.19
N THR A 52 14.18 -4.88 -4.01
CA THR A 52 15.05 -5.99 -4.42
C THR A 52 14.29 -6.90 -5.38
N VAL A 53 15.02 -7.67 -6.19
CA VAL A 53 14.42 -8.62 -7.12
C VAL A 53 13.58 -9.65 -6.35
N ASP A 54 14.12 -10.18 -5.24
CA ASP A 54 13.42 -11.14 -4.38
C ASP A 54 12.09 -10.59 -3.84
N ALA A 55 12.09 -9.36 -3.30
CA ALA A 55 10.87 -8.73 -2.79
C ALA A 55 9.82 -8.54 -3.89
N THR A 56 10.22 -8.08 -5.08
CA THR A 56 9.26 -7.92 -6.20
C THR A 56 8.75 -9.26 -6.73
N SER A 57 9.59 -10.30 -6.74
CA SER A 57 9.18 -11.65 -7.15
C SER A 57 8.18 -12.25 -6.16
N LYS A 58 8.42 -12.11 -4.85
CA LYS A 58 7.46 -12.51 -3.81
C LYS A 58 6.15 -11.74 -3.92
N ALA A 59 6.20 -10.43 -4.15
CA ALA A 59 5.01 -9.61 -4.34
C ALA A 59 4.14 -10.11 -5.49
N LEU A 60 4.75 -10.40 -6.65
CA LEU A 60 4.09 -10.95 -7.82
C LEU A 60 3.52 -12.35 -7.54
N GLN A 61 4.27 -13.20 -6.86
CA GLN A 61 3.80 -14.52 -6.43
C GLN A 61 2.56 -14.40 -5.53
N TYR A 62 2.59 -13.54 -4.51
CA TYR A 62 1.47 -13.36 -3.61
C TYR A 62 0.25 -12.74 -4.28
N MET A 63 0.43 -11.87 -5.27
CA MET A 63 -0.70 -11.40 -6.08
C MET A 63 -1.35 -12.55 -6.86
N ASN A 64 -0.55 -13.40 -7.50
CA ASN A 64 -1.06 -14.61 -8.17
C ASN A 64 -1.78 -15.54 -7.20
N GLU A 65 -1.29 -15.68 -5.96
CA GLU A 65 -1.97 -16.46 -4.92
C GLU A 65 -3.32 -15.84 -4.55
N ILE A 66 -3.41 -14.52 -4.39
CA ILE A 66 -4.66 -13.79 -4.15
C ILE A 66 -5.65 -14.03 -5.30
N HIS A 67 -5.19 -13.89 -6.55
CA HIS A 67 -6.01 -14.16 -7.74
C HIS A 67 -6.46 -15.61 -7.84
N SER A 68 -5.62 -16.57 -7.45
CA SER A 68 -5.97 -18.00 -7.45
C SER A 68 -7.13 -18.34 -6.51
N LEU A 69 -7.39 -17.50 -5.51
CA LEU A 69 -8.54 -17.59 -4.61
C LEU A 69 -9.80 -16.93 -5.19
N GLY A 70 -9.75 -16.41 -6.42
CA GLY A 70 -10.81 -15.65 -7.06
C GLY A 70 -11.02 -14.28 -6.44
N ILE A 71 -9.97 -13.71 -5.83
CA ILE A 71 -9.98 -12.40 -5.18
C ILE A 71 -9.20 -11.41 -6.05
N GLN A 72 -9.80 -10.26 -6.32
CA GLN A 72 -9.11 -9.09 -6.84
C GLN A 72 -8.75 -8.17 -5.67
N HIS A 73 -7.55 -7.60 -5.64
CA HIS A 73 -7.14 -6.68 -4.57
C HIS A 73 -7.84 -5.31 -4.69
N GLY A 74 -7.95 -4.77 -5.90
CA GLY A 74 -8.69 -3.56 -6.24
C GLY A 74 -7.98 -2.23 -6.00
N ASP A 75 -6.78 -2.23 -5.39
CA ASP A 75 -5.97 -1.02 -5.18
C ASP A 75 -4.47 -1.33 -5.30
N VAL A 76 -4.05 -1.68 -6.50
CA VAL A 76 -2.66 -2.03 -6.84
C VAL A 76 -1.88 -0.84 -7.42
N HIS A 77 -2.45 0.37 -7.34
CA HIS A 77 -1.87 1.55 -7.97
C HIS A 77 -0.65 2.08 -7.20
N HIS A 78 0.11 2.96 -7.87
CA HIS A 78 1.22 3.68 -7.24
C HIS A 78 0.78 5.07 -6.79
N PHE A 79 1.48 5.65 -5.81
CA PHE A 79 1.26 7.03 -5.43
C PHE A 79 1.58 7.97 -6.61
N GLY A 80 0.57 8.67 -7.15
CA GLY A 80 0.73 9.59 -8.28
C GLY A 80 1.71 10.76 -8.03
N CYS A 81 2.11 11.00 -6.78
CA CYS A 81 3.11 11.98 -6.38
C CYS A 81 4.50 11.40 -6.08
N ARG A 82 4.66 10.07 -6.16
CA ARG A 82 5.94 9.34 -5.94
C ARG A 82 6.10 8.27 -7.01
N ASP A 83 6.67 8.67 -8.14
CA ASP A 83 6.85 7.86 -9.36
C ASP A 83 7.18 6.39 -9.04
N GLY A 84 6.23 5.47 -9.29
CA GLY A 84 6.47 4.02 -9.18
C GLY A 84 6.52 3.43 -7.76
N THR A 85 6.10 4.16 -6.73
CA THR A 85 5.94 3.59 -5.37
C THR A 85 4.58 2.90 -5.23
N PRO A 86 4.51 1.56 -5.09
CA PRO A 86 3.27 0.85 -4.83
C PRO A 86 2.62 1.33 -3.53
N ARG A 87 1.30 1.56 -3.56
CA ARG A 87 0.58 2.10 -2.40
C ARG A 87 0.43 1.10 -1.26
N ASN A 88 0.24 -0.17 -1.60
CA ASN A 88 -0.32 -1.18 -0.72
C ASN A 88 0.58 -2.41 -0.58
N LEU A 89 1.90 -2.20 -0.56
CA LEU A 89 2.88 -3.26 -0.50
C LEU A 89 3.97 -2.94 0.52
N MET A 90 4.20 -3.84 1.47
CA MET A 90 5.21 -3.72 2.52
C MET A 90 6.27 -4.80 2.41
N ILE A 91 7.52 -4.46 2.75
CA ILE A 91 8.59 -5.41 3.04
C ILE A 91 8.73 -5.51 4.56
N LEU A 92 8.62 -6.72 5.10
CA LEU A 92 8.79 -7.02 6.52
C LEU A 92 10.28 -7.17 6.88
N LYS A 93 10.62 -6.99 8.15
CA LYS A 93 12.03 -7.10 8.62
C LYS A 93 12.65 -8.49 8.44
N ASP A 94 11.84 -9.53 8.37
CA ASP A 94 12.28 -10.90 8.06
C ASP A 94 12.51 -11.14 6.55
N GLY A 95 12.27 -10.11 5.71
CA GLY A 95 12.41 -10.18 4.27
C GLY A 95 11.19 -10.74 3.54
N ASP A 96 10.07 -10.95 4.24
CA ASP A 96 8.79 -11.28 3.63
C ASP A 96 8.09 -10.03 3.06
N VAL A 97 7.07 -10.23 2.24
CA VAL A 97 6.29 -9.16 1.58
C VAL A 97 4.81 -9.33 1.89
N ARG A 98 4.11 -8.21 2.10
CA ARG A 98 2.67 -8.21 2.36
C ARG A 98 1.95 -7.19 1.50
N TRP A 99 0.95 -7.66 0.77
CA TRP A 99 -0.12 -6.82 0.25
C TRP A 99 -1.04 -6.43 1.40
N ILE A 100 -1.41 -5.16 1.49
CA ILE A 100 -2.23 -4.59 2.56
C ILE A 100 -3.38 -3.77 1.97
N ASP A 101 -4.31 -3.33 2.80
CA ASP A 101 -5.41 -2.46 2.37
C ASP A 101 -6.34 -3.09 1.31
N PHE A 102 -7.14 -4.05 1.78
CA PHE A 102 -8.12 -4.80 0.98
C PHE A 102 -9.49 -4.10 0.89
N GLU A 103 -9.58 -2.79 1.15
CA GLU A 103 -10.85 -2.06 1.18
C GLU A 103 -11.63 -2.12 -0.15
N HIS A 104 -10.89 -2.20 -1.26
CA HIS A 104 -11.42 -2.30 -2.63
C HIS A 104 -11.44 -3.74 -3.18
N SER A 105 -11.13 -4.73 -2.33
CA SER A 105 -11.05 -6.11 -2.77
C SER A 105 -12.43 -6.69 -3.10
N ARG A 106 -12.46 -7.57 -4.09
CA ARG A 106 -13.69 -8.21 -4.58
C ARG A 106 -13.46 -9.70 -4.78
N LYS A 107 -14.47 -10.51 -4.46
CA LYS A 107 -14.44 -11.97 -4.66
C LYS A 107 -15.40 -12.39 -5.78
N GLY A 108 -15.05 -13.44 -6.51
CA GLY A 108 -15.88 -13.96 -7.60
C GLY A 108 -15.85 -13.04 -8.82
N VAL A 109 -14.72 -12.36 -9.02
CA VAL A 109 -14.48 -11.48 -10.16
C VAL A 109 -14.19 -12.33 -11.39
N LYS A 110 -14.46 -11.81 -12.59
CA LYS A 110 -14.15 -12.50 -13.84
C LYS A 110 -12.65 -12.58 -14.04
N ASP A 111 -12.18 -13.64 -14.71
CA ASP A 111 -10.76 -13.84 -15.04
C ASP A 111 -10.17 -12.63 -15.79
N GLU A 112 -10.95 -11.98 -16.66
CA GLU A 112 -10.52 -10.78 -17.40
C GLU A 112 -10.13 -9.60 -16.48
N ASP A 113 -10.82 -9.43 -15.36
CA ASP A 113 -10.53 -8.37 -14.38
C ASP A 113 -9.30 -8.71 -13.54
N LEU A 114 -9.09 -10.00 -13.25
CA LEU A 114 -7.89 -10.50 -12.55
C LEU A 114 -6.66 -10.36 -13.46
N ASP A 115 -6.78 -10.74 -14.73
CA ASP A 115 -5.73 -10.56 -15.75
C ASP A 115 -5.37 -9.08 -15.92
N MET A 116 -6.36 -8.18 -15.90
CA MET A 116 -6.12 -6.75 -15.98
C MET A 116 -5.36 -6.24 -14.74
N GLU A 117 -5.76 -6.66 -13.53
CA GLU A 117 -5.03 -6.32 -12.31
C GLU A 117 -3.60 -6.85 -12.34
N GLN A 118 -3.40 -8.09 -12.79
CA GLN A 118 -2.06 -8.69 -12.90
C GLN A 118 -1.17 -7.90 -13.86
N ARG A 119 -1.70 -7.44 -15.00
CA ARG A 119 -0.95 -6.56 -15.94
C ARG A 119 -0.53 -5.26 -15.28
N LEU A 120 -1.40 -4.62 -14.50
CA LEU A 120 -1.06 -3.39 -13.77
C LEU A 120 0.06 -3.64 -12.74
N VAL A 121 -0.01 -4.77 -12.05
CA VAL A 121 1.03 -5.17 -11.09
C VAL A 121 2.35 -5.47 -11.80
N ASP A 122 2.32 -6.14 -12.96
CA ASP A 122 3.50 -6.40 -13.78
C ASP A 122 4.13 -5.10 -14.33
N GLU A 123 3.31 -4.16 -14.79
CA GLU A 123 3.75 -2.83 -15.23
C GLU A 123 4.38 -2.01 -14.11
N LEU A 124 3.97 -2.26 -12.86
CA LEU A 124 4.50 -1.58 -11.69
C LEU A 124 5.79 -2.25 -11.17
N LEU A 125 5.75 -3.56 -10.93
CA LEU A 125 6.76 -4.33 -10.17
C LEU A 125 7.65 -5.22 -11.03
N GLY A 126 7.20 -5.59 -12.23
CA GLY A 126 7.92 -6.49 -13.12
C GLY A 126 9.30 -5.93 -13.50
N PRO A 127 10.22 -6.73 -14.08
CA PRO A 127 11.62 -6.33 -14.29
C PRO A 127 11.84 -5.03 -15.08
N THR A 128 10.87 -4.67 -15.92
CA THR A 128 10.85 -3.43 -16.72
C THR A 128 9.85 -2.39 -16.19
N GLY A 129 9.23 -2.66 -15.05
CA GLY A 129 8.16 -1.87 -14.47
C GLY A 129 8.58 -0.51 -13.95
N LEU A 130 7.59 0.28 -13.57
CA LEU A 130 7.75 1.67 -13.16
C LEU A 130 8.67 1.80 -11.92
N LEU A 131 8.57 0.88 -10.96
CA LEU A 131 9.41 0.83 -9.76
C LEU A 131 10.91 0.87 -10.11
N TRP A 132 11.33 0.01 -11.06
CA TRP A 132 12.73 -0.12 -11.47
C TRP A 132 13.19 1.05 -12.32
N THR A 133 12.32 1.55 -13.19
CA THR A 133 12.59 2.74 -13.99
C THR A 133 12.86 3.95 -13.08
N THR A 134 12.04 4.11 -12.03
CA THR A 134 12.25 5.17 -11.03
C THR A 134 13.54 4.96 -10.23
N ARG A 135 13.82 3.74 -9.77
CA ARG A 135 15.06 3.43 -9.04
C ARG A 135 16.31 3.85 -9.82
N LYS A 136 16.34 3.57 -11.13
CA LYS A 136 17.45 3.97 -12.03
C LYS A 136 17.58 5.49 -12.12
N LYS A 137 16.46 6.22 -12.25
CA LYS A 137 16.47 7.70 -12.28
C LYS A 137 17.05 8.29 -10.98
N PHE A 138 16.65 7.77 -9.83
CA PHE A 138 17.18 8.22 -8.54
C PHE A 138 18.68 7.96 -8.41
N ALA A 139 19.16 6.78 -8.82
CA ALA A 139 20.60 6.48 -8.81
C ALA A 139 21.40 7.48 -9.66
N PHE A 140 20.89 7.84 -10.84
CA PHE A 140 21.54 8.80 -11.73
C PHE A 140 21.58 10.23 -11.16
N LEU A 141 20.50 10.67 -10.50
CA LEU A 141 20.42 11.97 -9.83
C LEU A 141 21.41 12.09 -8.66
N VAL A 142 21.61 11.01 -7.89
CA VAL A 142 22.58 10.98 -6.78
C VAL A 142 24.01 11.10 -7.29
N ILE A 143 24.34 10.46 -8.42
CA ILE A 143 25.67 10.55 -9.03
C ILE A 143 25.95 11.97 -9.53
N ARG A 144 24.98 12.62 -10.20
CA ARG A 144 25.13 14.00 -10.70
C ARG A 144 25.30 15.06 -9.60
N LYS A 145 24.80 14.84 -8.38
CA LYS A 145 24.99 15.77 -7.26
C LYS A 145 26.35 15.63 -6.56
N ARG A 146 27.12 14.59 -6.89
CA ARG A 146 28.43 14.29 -6.27
C ARG A 146 29.63 14.66 -7.15
N ASN A 147 29.38 15.09 -8.39
CA ASN A 147 30.37 15.59 -9.35
C ASN A 147 30.13 17.09 -9.58
#